data_AF-A0A1C3TIR6-F1
#
_entry.id   AF-A0A1C3TIR6-F1
#
_cell.length_a   1.000
_cell.length_b   1.000
_cell.length_c   1.000
_cell.angle_alpha   90.00
_cell.angle_beta   90.00
_cell.angle_gamma   90.00
#
_symmetry.space_group_name_H-M   'P 1'
#
loop_
_entity.id
_entity.type
_entity.pdbx_description
1 polymer ?
#
loop_
_entity_poly.entity_id
_entity_poly.type
_entity_poly.pdbx_seq_one_letter_code
_entity_poly.pdbx_strand_id
1 'polypeptide(L)' 'MTLNRIQFQKGLSIPAFLSRYGSEAQCVEALVQARWPDGMHVSAVRTRACQSL' A
#
# COMPACT_ATOMS: atom_id res chain seq x y z
N MET A 1 9.01 -20.57 -30.80
CA MET A 1 9.08 -20.47 -29.33
C MET A 1 8.02 -19.49 -28.85
N THR A 2 7.10 -19.93 -28.00
CA THR A 2 6.06 -19.10 -27.39
C THR A 2 6.50 -18.75 -25.97
N LEU A 3 6.93 -17.51 -25.76
CA LEU A 3 7.32 -17.01 -24.43
C LEU A 3 6.07 -16.83 -23.56
N ASN A 4 6.09 -17.40 -22.36
CA ASN A 4 5.00 -17.25 -21.40
C ASN A 4 5.00 -15.81 -20.85
N ARG A 5 4.01 -14.99 -21.25
CA ARG A 5 3.88 -13.59 -20.83
C ARG A 5 3.80 -13.40 -19.31
N ILE A 6 3.33 -14.41 -18.56
CA ILE A 6 3.25 -14.35 -17.09
C ILE A 6 4.64 -14.43 -16.45
N GLN A 7 5.58 -15.17 -17.04
CA GLN A 7 6.93 -15.32 -16.50
C GLN A 7 7.81 -14.07 -16.71
N PHE A 8 7.46 -13.23 -17.69
CA PHE A 8 8.20 -12.01 -18.05
C PHE A 8 7.41 -10.74 -17.78
N GLN A 9 6.52 -10.77 -16.78
CA GLN A 9 5.86 -9.55 -16.33
C GLN A 9 6.90 -8.61 -15.70
N LYS A 10 6.76 -7.32 -15.99
CA LYS A 10 7.57 -6.27 -15.35
C LYS A 10 7.18 -6.21 -13.87
N GLY A 11 7.94 -6.90 -13.03
CA GLY A 11 7.84 -6.81 -11.58
C GLY A 11 8.46 -5.50 -11.07
N LEU A 12 8.14 -5.17 -9.83
CA LEU A 12 8.85 -4.13 -9.09
C LEU A 12 10.18 -4.71 -8.59
N SER A 13 11.29 -4.03 -8.82
CA SER A 13 12.57 -4.46 -8.25
C SER A 13 12.55 -4.31 -6.73
N ILE A 14 13.32 -5.12 -6.01
CA ILE A 14 13.46 -5.02 -4.56
C ILE A 14 13.85 -3.61 -4.08
N PRO A 15 14.84 -2.90 -4.66
CA PRO A 15 15.14 -1.52 -4.23
C PRO A 15 13.99 -0.55 -4.51
N ALA A 16 13.26 -0.72 -5.62
CA ALA A 16 12.08 0.11 -5.90
C ALA A 16 10.91 -0.19 -4.96
N PHE A 17 10.80 -1.43 -4.48
CA PHE A 17 9.84 -1.84 -3.45
C PHE A 17 10.20 -1.20 -2.10
N LEU A 18 11.45 -1.32 -1.66
CA LEU A 18 11.91 -0.74 -0.40
C LEU A 18 11.84 0.78 -0.39
N SER A 19 12.02 1.43 -1.55
CA SER A 19 11.82 2.88 -1.65
C SER A 19 10.37 3.31 -1.37
N ARG A 20 9.38 2.43 -1.56
CA ARG A 20 7.95 2.73 -1.40
C ARG A 20 7.36 2.16 -0.11
N TYR A 21 7.91 1.06 0.39
CA TYR A 21 7.35 0.26 1.50
C TYR A 21 8.42 -0.13 2.54
N GLY A 22 9.57 0.54 2.54
CA GLY A 22 10.73 0.12 3.33
C GLY A 22 10.59 0.36 4.83
N SER A 23 9.72 1.27 5.25
CA SER A 23 9.38 1.50 6.65
C SER A 23 7.91 1.21 6.96
N GLU A 24 7.62 0.95 8.23
CA GLU A 24 6.26 0.71 8.70
C GLU A 24 5.34 1.89 8.36
N ALA A 25 5.79 3.13 8.59
CA ALA A 25 5.02 4.33 8.29
C ALA A 25 4.68 4.44 6.79
N GLN A 26 5.65 4.22 5.90
CA GLN A 26 5.44 4.22 4.44
C GLN A 26 4.45 3.14 4.02
N CYS A 27 4.56 1.96 4.62
CA CYS A 27 3.69 0.83 4.31
C CYS A 27 2.25 1.10 4.76
N VAL A 28 2.06 1.66 5.95
CA VAL A 28 0.73 2.04 6.49
C VAL A 28 0.08 3.12 5.63
N GLU A 29 0.82 4.17 5.26
CA GLU A 29 0.29 5.24 4.40
C GLU A 29 -0.18 4.68 3.05
N ALA A 30 0.67 3.90 2.38
CA ALA A 30 0.33 3.29 1.11
C ALA A 30 -0.84 2.31 1.22
N LEU A 31 -0.95 1.58 2.35
CA LEU A 31 -2.06 0.66 2.62
C LEU A 31 -3.39 1.42 2.80
N VAL A 32 -3.39 2.52 3.55
CA VAL A 32 -4.57 3.35 3.78
C VAL A 32 -5.07 3.94 2.47
N GLN A 33 -4.17 4.51 1.66
CA GLN A 33 -4.51 5.08 0.35
C GLN A 33 -5.04 4.02 -0.62
N ALA A 34 -4.42 2.84 -0.66
CA ALA A 34 -4.87 1.74 -1.52
C ALA A 34 -6.24 1.20 -1.11
N ARG A 35 -6.55 1.20 0.18
CA ARG A 35 -7.80 0.63 0.72
C ARG A 35 -8.96 1.63 0.72
N TRP A 36 -8.68 2.91 0.88
CA TRP A 36 -9.68 3.98 0.90
C TRP A 36 -9.26 5.17 0.02
N PRO A 37 -9.34 5.03 -1.31
CA PRO A 37 -8.95 6.10 -2.24
C PRO A 37 -9.83 7.36 -2.09
N ASP A 38 -11.11 7.18 -1.76
CA ASP A 38 -12.07 8.28 -1.55
C ASP A 38 -12.12 8.76 -0.08
N GLY A 39 -11.15 8.33 0.74
CA GLY A 39 -11.08 8.64 2.16
C GLY A 39 -11.67 7.53 3.04
N MET A 40 -11.08 7.37 4.23
CA MET A 40 -11.54 6.36 5.19
C MET A 40 -12.83 6.83 5.86
N HIS A 41 -13.93 6.15 5.59
CA HIS A 41 -15.20 6.41 6.27
C HIS A 41 -15.11 5.99 7.74
N VAL A 42 -14.83 6.97 8.60
CA VAL A 42 -14.94 6.81 10.05
C VAL A 42 -16.41 6.88 10.46
N SER A 43 -17.14 5.78 10.32
CA SER A 43 -18.42 5.62 11.02
C SER A 43 -18.11 5.65 12.51
N ALA A 44 -18.52 6.74 13.17
CA ALA A 44 -18.16 7.09 14.54
C ALA A 44 -18.58 6.03 15.56
N VAL A 45 -17.78 4.98 15.71
CA VAL A 45 -17.72 4.16 16.92
C VAL A 45 -16.56 4.71 17.74
N ARG A 46 -16.90 5.08 18.97
CA ARG A 46 -16.08 5.79 19.94
C ARG A 46 -14.81 5.01 20.28
N THR A 47 -13.74 5.22 19.52
CA THR A 47 -12.40 4.77 19.91
C THR A 47 -11.39 5.89 19.73
N ARG A 48 -10.82 6.34 20.85
CA ARG A 48 -9.79 7.39 20.97
C ARG A 48 -8.44 6.91 20.40
N ALA A 49 -8.37 6.68 19.09
CA ALA A 49 -7.12 6.23 18.45
C ALA A 49 -6.95 6.80 17.03
N CYS A 50 -7.45 8.02 16.80
CA CYS A 50 -7.32 8.69 15.50
C CYS A 50 -7.14 10.20 15.70
N GLN A 51 -6.11 10.60 16.44
CA GLN A 51 -5.71 12.01 16.56
C GLN A 51 -4.22 12.25 16.24
N SER A 52 -3.45 11.25 15.80
CA SER A 52 -2.05 11.48 15.45
C SER A 52 -1.50 10.57 14.34
N LEU A 53 -2.32 10.31 13.32
CA LEU A 53 -1.82 9.89 12.01
C LEU A 53 -2.05 11.06 11.05
#